data_AF-A0A9X2YI14-F1
#
_entry.id   AF-A0A9X2YI14-F1
#
_cell.length_a   1.000
_cell.length_b   1.000
_cell.length_c   1.000
_cell.angle_alpha   90.00
_cell.angle_beta   90.00
_cell.angle_gamma   90.00
#
_symmetry.space_group_name_H-M   'P 1'
#
loop_
_entity.id
_entity.type
_entity.pdbx_description
1 polymer ?
#
loop_
_entity_poly.entity_id
_entity_poly.type
_entity_poly.pdbx_seq_one_letter_code
_entity_poly.pdbx_strand_id
1 'polypeptide(L)'
;MGFLNNVVTKLLDPFLAAPPNTPGPVTPIVWTVLGWVRRNLFNQAPVITYNPATTSQTGQTVSGSLGATDAEGDPLTYTVTRGPEHGTLTIDQATGHFTYTPDDIDYAAAQTDSFTISVADGKINLLTLFRPHRASKTIDLTVQNPEVTRTILNLPADVTSPQNPRFAADGDSILFHAAPAAGGRRELYQVDIDGTHLRCLTCGISPEVTADLGKMVPFEDGTGRILVEAGSNKWRVCCTNR
;
A
#
# COMPACT_ATOMS: atom_id res chain seq x y z
N MET A 1 -18.56 7.95 -47.75
CA MET A 1 -17.39 8.55 -47.07
C MET A 1 -16.98 9.94 -47.60
N GLY A 2 -17.26 10.33 -48.85
CA GLY A 2 -16.70 11.57 -49.45
C GLY A 2 -17.46 12.89 -49.25
N PHE A 3 -18.76 12.88 -48.90
CA PHE A 3 -19.57 14.11 -48.79
C PHE A 3 -19.52 14.73 -47.38
N LEU A 4 -19.67 13.91 -46.34
CA LEU A 4 -19.55 14.33 -44.94
C LEU A 4 -18.18 14.92 -44.63
N ASN A 5 -17.10 14.31 -45.13
CA ASN A 5 -15.75 14.86 -44.96
C ASN A 5 -15.57 16.20 -45.67
N ASN A 6 -16.20 16.45 -46.83
CA ASN A 6 -16.05 17.69 -47.59
C ASN A 6 -16.81 18.87 -46.97
N VAL A 7 -18.00 18.63 -46.41
CA VAL A 7 -18.79 19.66 -45.70
C VAL A 7 -18.13 20.00 -44.37
N VAL A 8 -17.67 18.99 -43.63
CA VAL A 8 -16.95 19.17 -42.37
C VAL A 8 -15.62 19.89 -42.60
N THR A 9 -14.82 19.50 -43.60
CA THR A 9 -13.56 20.22 -43.89
C THR A 9 -13.80 21.64 -44.40
N LYS A 10 -14.73 21.91 -45.33
CA LYS A 10 -14.98 23.29 -45.77
C LYS A 10 -15.60 24.19 -44.70
N LEU A 11 -16.45 23.63 -43.83
CA LEU A 11 -16.96 24.36 -42.68
C LEU A 11 -15.85 24.60 -41.66
N LEU A 12 -14.90 23.67 -41.49
CA LEU A 12 -13.85 23.72 -40.46
C LEU A 12 -12.51 24.29 -40.93
N ASP A 13 -12.28 24.48 -42.22
CA ASP A 13 -11.04 25.03 -42.78
C ASP A 13 -10.65 26.39 -42.14
N PRO A 14 -11.57 27.36 -41.96
CA PRO A 14 -11.24 28.58 -41.23
C PRO A 14 -11.01 28.37 -39.72
N PHE A 15 -11.33 27.19 -39.18
CA PHE A 15 -11.17 26.81 -37.77
C PHE A 15 -9.90 25.98 -37.50
N LEU A 16 -9.31 25.38 -38.54
CA LEU A 16 -8.11 24.53 -38.45
C LEU A 16 -6.83 25.21 -38.97
N ALA A 17 -6.95 26.33 -39.68
CA ALA A 17 -5.81 27.11 -40.17
C ALA A 17 -5.07 27.84 -39.04
N ALA A 18 -3.77 28.07 -39.23
CA ALA A 18 -2.99 28.93 -38.34
C ALA A 18 -3.63 30.33 -38.27
N PRO A 19 -3.68 30.96 -37.08
CA PRO A 19 -4.21 32.31 -36.97
C PRO A 19 -3.47 33.24 -37.95
N PRO A 20 -4.16 34.02 -38.80
CA PRO A 20 -3.50 34.88 -39.76
C PRO A 20 -2.53 35.85 -39.07
N ASN A 21 -1.33 35.96 -39.63
CA ASN A 21 -0.21 36.76 -39.10
C ASN A 21 -0.51 38.28 -39.10
N THR A 22 -1.63 38.68 -39.71
CA THR A 22 -2.14 40.05 -39.78
C THR A 22 -3.65 40.02 -39.50
N PRO A 23 -4.20 40.95 -38.70
CA PRO A 23 -5.65 41.03 -38.55
C PRO A 23 -6.24 41.48 -39.89
N GLY A 24 -6.83 40.54 -40.64
CA GLY A 24 -7.86 40.88 -41.63
C GLY A 24 -9.06 41.53 -40.92
N PRO A 25 -10.07 42.05 -41.65
CA PRO A 25 -11.18 42.84 -41.10
C PRO A 25 -12.19 41.99 -40.31
N VAL A 26 -11.75 40.90 -39.71
CA VAL A 26 -12.53 40.07 -38.79
C VAL A 26 -12.57 40.80 -37.45
N THR A 27 -13.76 41.29 -37.11
CA THR A 27 -14.00 42.00 -35.85
C THR A 27 -13.61 41.12 -34.66
N PRO A 28 -13.29 41.70 -33.48
CA PRO A 28 -12.98 40.95 -32.27
C PRO A 28 -14.00 39.84 -31.94
N ILE A 29 -15.27 40.03 -32.32
CA ILE A 29 -16.36 39.07 -32.14
C ILE A 29 -16.15 37.79 -32.96
N VAL A 30 -15.59 37.88 -34.18
CA VAL A 30 -15.31 36.68 -34.99
C VAL A 30 -14.22 35.85 -34.33
N TRP A 31 -13.17 36.49 -33.79
CA TRP A 31 -12.11 35.80 -33.06
C TRP A 31 -12.59 35.14 -31.77
N THR A 32 -13.48 35.77 -31.01
CA THR A 32 -14.04 35.15 -29.80
C THR A 32 -14.90 33.93 -30.14
N VAL A 33 -15.70 34.00 -31.20
CA VAL A 33 -16.48 32.86 -31.69
C VAL A 33 -15.56 31.74 -32.18
N LEU A 34 -14.51 32.06 -32.94
CA LEU A 34 -13.53 31.08 -33.41
C LEU A 34 -12.82 30.38 -32.26
N GLY A 35 -12.35 31.14 -31.27
CA GLY A 35 -11.71 30.59 -30.07
C GLY A 35 -12.65 29.70 -29.27
N TRP A 36 -13.91 30.10 -29.12
CA TRP A 36 -14.94 29.30 -28.45
C TRP A 36 -15.21 27.98 -29.18
N VAL A 37 -15.35 28.01 -30.52
CA VAL A 37 -15.55 26.79 -31.32
C VAL A 37 -14.37 25.84 -31.17
N ARG A 38 -13.14 26.35 -31.31
CA ARG A 38 -11.93 25.54 -31.16
C ARG A 38 -11.87 24.89 -29.78
N ARG A 39 -12.10 25.64 -28.71
CA ARG A 39 -12.05 25.12 -27.34
C ARG A 39 -13.16 24.11 -27.05
N ASN A 40 -14.37 24.26 -27.57
CA ASN A 40 -15.49 23.38 -27.17
C ASN A 40 -15.68 22.17 -28.09
N LEU A 41 -15.35 22.30 -29.38
CA LEU A 41 -15.60 21.26 -30.38
C LEU A 41 -14.32 20.52 -30.82
N PHE A 42 -13.15 21.08 -30.52
CA PHE A 42 -11.84 20.51 -30.87
C PHE A 42 -10.89 20.48 -29.66
N ASN A 43 -11.45 20.35 -28.45
CA ASN A 43 -10.70 20.18 -27.22
C ASN A 43 -9.79 18.94 -27.31
N GLN A 44 -8.65 18.98 -26.62
CA GLN A 44 -7.71 17.87 -26.58
C GLN A 44 -7.97 17.02 -25.35
N ALA A 45 -7.86 15.69 -25.50
CA ALA A 45 -7.99 14.81 -24.35
C ALA A 45 -6.84 15.07 -23.35
N PRO A 46 -7.06 14.85 -22.04
CA PRO A 46 -6.04 15.06 -21.04
C PRO A 46 -4.86 14.10 -21.22
N VAL A 47 -3.71 14.46 -20.66
CA VAL A 47 -2.49 13.65 -20.67
C VAL A 47 -2.07 13.33 -19.25
N ILE A 48 -1.85 12.05 -18.95
CA ILE A 48 -1.38 11.58 -17.63
C ILE A 48 0.15 11.69 -17.56
N THR A 49 0.67 12.42 -16.58
CA THR A 49 2.11 12.66 -16.36
C THR A 49 2.62 12.00 -15.08
N TYR A 50 2.04 10.85 -14.71
CA TYR A 50 2.42 10.10 -13.51
C TYR A 50 3.93 9.77 -13.49
N ASN A 51 4.56 10.11 -12.37
CA ASN A 51 5.94 9.79 -12.04
C ASN A 51 5.99 8.92 -10.77
N PRO A 52 6.40 7.64 -10.85
CA PRO A 52 6.49 6.78 -9.67
C PRO A 52 7.53 7.27 -8.64
N ALA A 53 8.52 8.08 -9.05
CA ALA A 53 9.49 8.63 -8.11
C ALA A 53 8.90 9.65 -7.12
N THR A 54 7.68 10.13 -7.33
CA THR A 54 7.01 11.07 -6.42
C THR A 54 6.06 10.37 -5.45
N THR A 55 6.02 9.04 -5.42
CA THR A 55 5.27 8.31 -4.38
C THR A 55 6.05 8.27 -3.07
N SER A 56 5.33 8.24 -1.95
CA SER A 56 5.88 8.10 -0.61
C SER A 56 5.27 6.88 0.07
N GLN A 57 6.08 6.19 0.87
CA GLN A 57 5.63 5.10 1.71
C GLN A 57 5.75 5.50 3.18
N THR A 58 4.68 5.32 3.95
CA THR A 58 4.67 5.47 5.42
C THR A 58 4.11 4.20 6.04
N GLY A 59 4.93 3.49 6.81
CA GLY A 59 4.64 2.09 7.16
C GLY A 59 4.49 1.27 5.87
N GLN A 60 3.35 0.61 5.69
CA GLN A 60 3.03 -0.15 4.47
C GLN A 60 2.12 0.61 3.49
N THR A 61 1.73 1.83 3.83
CA THR A 61 0.82 2.60 3.00
C THR A 61 1.62 3.41 1.98
N VAL A 62 1.28 3.25 0.70
CA VAL A 62 1.86 3.99 -0.42
C VAL A 62 0.91 5.11 -0.83
N SER A 63 1.42 6.32 -0.94
CA SER A 63 0.64 7.50 -1.33
C SER A 63 1.35 8.26 -2.45
N GLY A 64 0.58 8.97 -3.26
CA GLY A 64 1.12 9.74 -4.37
C GLY A 64 0.08 10.60 -5.07
N SER A 65 0.50 11.21 -6.16
CA SER A 65 -0.39 11.95 -7.07
C SER A 65 -0.21 11.39 -8.48
N LEU A 66 -1.34 11.13 -9.15
CA LEU A 66 -1.35 10.61 -10.51
C LEU A 66 -0.82 11.64 -11.52
N GLY A 67 -1.13 12.93 -11.31
CA GLY A 67 -0.75 14.01 -12.22
C GLY A 67 -1.35 13.88 -13.62
N ALA A 68 -2.13 14.86 -14.04
CA ALA A 68 -2.56 14.98 -15.42
C ALA A 68 -2.72 16.45 -15.81
N THR A 69 -2.64 16.71 -17.10
CA THR A 69 -2.76 18.06 -17.67
C THR A 69 -3.79 18.06 -18.80
N ASP A 70 -4.55 19.13 -18.88
CA ASP A 70 -5.41 19.44 -20.01
C ASP A 70 -4.83 20.63 -20.78
N ALA A 71 -4.82 20.59 -22.11
CA ALA A 71 -4.23 21.65 -22.94
C ALA A 71 -5.04 22.94 -22.91
N GLU A 72 -6.35 22.81 -22.72
CA GLU A 72 -7.27 23.93 -22.57
C GLU A 72 -7.38 24.37 -21.09
N GLY A 73 -6.91 23.58 -20.12
CA GLY A 73 -7.04 23.86 -18.69
C GLY A 73 -8.46 23.59 -18.17
N ASP A 74 -9.19 22.68 -18.79
CA ASP A 74 -10.45 22.17 -18.29
C ASP A 74 -10.25 21.30 -17.02
N PRO A 75 -11.23 21.28 -16.09
CA PRO A 75 -11.13 20.51 -14.86
C PRO A 75 -11.10 19.01 -15.15
N LEU A 76 -10.26 18.28 -14.41
CA LEU A 76 -10.05 16.85 -14.60
C LEU A 76 -10.79 16.01 -13.58
N THR A 77 -11.30 14.86 -14.01
CA THR A 77 -11.91 13.84 -13.15
C THR A 77 -11.14 12.54 -13.29
N TYR A 78 -10.65 12.03 -12.15
CA TYR A 78 -9.91 10.78 -12.04
C TYR A 78 -10.85 9.65 -11.61
N THR A 79 -10.79 8.53 -12.32
CA THR A 79 -11.62 7.35 -12.06
C THR A 79 -10.79 6.09 -12.09
N VAL A 80 -10.98 5.20 -11.12
CA VAL A 80 -10.38 3.86 -11.12
C VAL A 80 -11.22 2.98 -12.04
N THR A 81 -10.60 2.44 -13.08
CA THR A 81 -11.26 1.51 -14.02
C THR A 81 -10.96 0.06 -13.71
N ARG A 82 -9.83 -0.21 -13.04
CA ARG A 82 -9.46 -1.51 -12.50
C ARG A 82 -8.73 -1.30 -11.17
N GLY A 83 -9.24 -1.89 -10.09
CA GLY A 83 -8.62 -1.82 -8.78
C GLY A 83 -7.40 -2.75 -8.64
N PRO A 84 -6.64 -2.59 -7.54
CA PRO A 84 -5.60 -3.53 -7.10
C PRO A 84 -6.15 -4.94 -6.81
N GLU A 85 -5.28 -5.94 -6.80
CA GLU A 85 -5.62 -7.34 -6.47
C GLU A 85 -5.31 -7.70 -5.00
N HIS A 86 -4.38 -7.00 -4.35
CA HIS A 86 -3.83 -7.36 -3.04
C HIS A 86 -3.85 -6.18 -2.05
N GLY A 87 -4.83 -5.30 -2.18
CA GLY A 87 -4.99 -4.18 -1.27
C GLY A 87 -6.21 -3.32 -1.56
N THR A 88 -6.32 -2.24 -0.80
CA THR A 88 -7.36 -1.22 -0.96
C THR A 88 -6.76 0.07 -1.50
N LEU A 89 -7.44 0.68 -2.48
CA LEU A 89 -7.05 1.94 -3.11
C LEU A 89 -8.14 3.00 -2.88
N THR A 90 -7.73 4.16 -2.39
CA THR A 90 -8.56 5.37 -2.33
C THR A 90 -7.96 6.46 -3.21
N ILE A 91 -8.80 7.15 -3.99
CA ILE A 91 -8.39 8.25 -4.87
C ILE A 91 -9.32 9.45 -4.66
N ASP A 92 -8.73 10.63 -4.50
CA ASP A 92 -9.42 11.90 -4.69
C ASP A 92 -9.66 12.14 -6.18
N GLN A 93 -10.92 12.12 -6.58
CA GLN A 93 -11.33 12.21 -7.98
C GLN A 93 -11.06 13.58 -8.62
N ALA A 94 -10.85 14.64 -7.84
CA ALA A 94 -10.58 15.98 -8.34
C ALA A 94 -9.08 16.26 -8.42
N THR A 95 -8.31 15.82 -7.42
CA THR A 95 -6.87 16.12 -7.33
C THR A 95 -5.98 15.01 -7.87
N GLY A 96 -6.50 13.78 -7.99
CA GLY A 96 -5.73 12.61 -8.39
C GLY A 96 -4.75 12.13 -7.31
N HIS A 97 -4.86 12.63 -6.08
CA HIS A 97 -4.15 12.06 -4.94
C HIS A 97 -4.69 10.67 -4.61
N PHE A 98 -3.79 9.72 -4.37
CA PHE A 98 -4.16 8.36 -4.03
C PHE A 98 -3.45 7.87 -2.78
N THR A 99 -4.06 6.88 -2.15
CA THR A 99 -3.50 6.10 -1.04
C THR A 99 -3.84 4.64 -1.28
N TYR A 100 -2.83 3.79 -1.20
CA TYR A 100 -2.90 2.35 -1.33
C TYR A 100 -2.42 1.69 -0.04
N THR A 101 -3.19 0.73 0.45
CA THR A 101 -2.86 -0.08 1.63
C THR A 101 -2.94 -1.56 1.23
N PRO A 102 -1.85 -2.33 1.33
CA PRO A 102 -1.87 -3.76 1.02
C PRO A 102 -2.69 -4.53 2.06
N ASP A 103 -3.23 -5.68 1.67
CA ASP A 103 -4.02 -6.56 2.54
C ASP A 103 -3.16 -7.24 3.62
N ASP A 104 -1.88 -7.49 3.32
CA ASP A 104 -0.91 -8.16 4.20
C ASP A 104 0.46 -7.48 4.18
N ILE A 105 1.26 -7.72 5.23
CA ILE A 105 2.62 -7.20 5.38
C ILE A 105 3.65 -8.31 5.13
N ASP A 106 4.55 -8.10 4.17
CA ASP A 106 5.76 -8.92 4.02
C ASP A 106 6.99 -8.17 4.57
N TYR A 107 7.65 -8.79 5.55
CA TYR A 107 8.87 -8.28 6.19
C TYR A 107 10.14 -8.77 5.51
N ALA A 108 10.05 -9.79 4.65
CA ALA A 108 11.17 -10.44 3.99
C ALA A 108 11.39 -9.94 2.55
N ALA A 109 10.33 -9.49 1.87
CA ALA A 109 10.40 -9.04 0.48
C ALA A 109 9.45 -7.85 0.20
N ALA A 110 9.77 -7.09 -0.84
CA ALA A 110 8.87 -6.08 -1.37
C ALA A 110 7.66 -6.73 -2.07
N GLN A 111 6.49 -6.12 -1.93
CA GLN A 111 5.24 -6.57 -2.53
C GLN A 111 4.88 -5.69 -3.73
N THR A 112 4.30 -6.27 -4.77
CA THR A 112 3.90 -5.55 -5.99
C THR A 112 2.42 -5.70 -6.28
N ASP A 113 1.79 -4.64 -6.79
CA ASP A 113 0.40 -4.64 -7.24
C ASP A 113 0.23 -3.62 -8.38
N SER A 114 -0.97 -3.47 -8.94
CA SER A 114 -1.25 -2.46 -9.95
C SER A 114 -2.73 -2.07 -10.00
N PHE A 115 -3.01 -0.85 -10.43
CA PHE A 115 -4.36 -0.39 -10.71
C PHE A 115 -4.41 0.43 -12.00
N THR A 116 -5.56 0.46 -12.67
CA THR A 116 -5.75 1.26 -13.88
C THR A 116 -6.67 2.44 -13.59
N ILE A 117 -6.25 3.61 -14.04
CA ILE A 117 -7.03 4.84 -13.95
C ILE A 117 -7.38 5.38 -15.32
N SER A 118 -8.47 6.13 -15.35
CA SER A 118 -8.92 6.94 -16.46
C SER A 118 -9.13 8.38 -16.01
N VAL A 119 -8.62 9.34 -16.79
CA VAL A 119 -8.76 10.79 -16.56
C VAL A 119 -9.53 11.42 -17.72
N ALA A 120 -10.58 12.16 -17.40
CA ALA A 120 -11.44 12.84 -18.37
C ALA A 120 -11.69 14.31 -17.98
N ASP A 121 -12.00 15.15 -18.97
CA ASP A 121 -12.27 16.59 -18.86
C ASP A 121 -13.76 16.95 -19.12
N GLY A 122 -14.59 15.96 -19.48
CA GLY A 122 -16.00 16.15 -19.83
C GLY A 122 -16.25 16.83 -21.18
N LYS A 123 -15.24 16.92 -22.05
CA LYS A 123 -15.30 17.57 -23.36
C LYS A 123 -15.32 16.57 -24.51
N ILE A 124 -15.32 17.10 -25.73
CA ILE A 124 -15.34 16.33 -26.96
C ILE A 124 -14.35 16.88 -27.98
N ASN A 125 -13.95 16.01 -28.90
CA ASN A 125 -13.29 16.39 -30.13
C ASN A 125 -14.06 15.85 -31.33
N LEU A 126 -14.57 16.74 -32.18
CA LEU A 126 -15.40 16.38 -33.34
C LEU A 126 -14.63 15.54 -34.38
N LEU A 127 -13.30 15.64 -34.41
CA LEU A 127 -12.46 14.82 -35.30
C LEU A 127 -12.32 13.39 -34.80
N THR A 128 -12.63 13.13 -33.52
CA THR A 128 -12.48 11.82 -32.88
C THR A 128 -13.73 11.40 -32.09
N LEU A 129 -14.93 11.77 -32.55
CA LEU A 129 -16.22 11.48 -31.87
C LEU A 129 -16.42 10.02 -31.45
N PHE A 130 -15.85 9.08 -32.19
CA PHE A 130 -15.99 7.65 -31.92
C PHE A 130 -14.79 7.06 -31.15
N ARG A 131 -13.86 7.90 -30.69
CA ARG A 131 -12.74 7.50 -29.83
C ARG A 131 -12.99 7.99 -28.40
N PRO A 132 -12.53 7.23 -27.38
CA PRO A 132 -12.53 7.71 -26.00
C PRO A 132 -11.82 9.06 -25.87
N HIS A 133 -12.52 10.08 -25.37
CA HIS A 133 -11.95 11.39 -25.04
C HIS A 133 -11.49 11.40 -23.58
N ARG A 134 -10.47 10.59 -23.29
CA ARG A 134 -9.89 10.39 -21.96
C ARG A 134 -8.52 9.73 -22.08
N ALA A 135 -7.65 9.97 -21.10
CA ALA A 135 -6.42 9.20 -20.95
C ALA A 135 -6.61 8.04 -19.99
N SER A 136 -5.94 6.92 -20.25
CA SER A 136 -5.93 5.76 -19.36
C SER A 136 -4.49 5.32 -19.12
N LYS A 137 -4.15 4.96 -17.88
CA LYS A 137 -2.82 4.45 -17.52
C LYS A 137 -2.91 3.40 -16.43
N THR A 138 -2.13 2.33 -16.56
CA THR A 138 -1.89 1.38 -15.47
C THR A 138 -0.72 1.89 -14.62
N ILE A 139 -0.93 1.85 -13.31
CA ILE A 139 0.00 2.33 -12.30
C ILE A 139 0.47 1.10 -11.54
N ASP A 140 1.77 0.84 -11.61
CA ASP A 140 2.42 -0.21 -10.84
C ASP A 140 2.75 0.33 -9.45
N LEU A 141 2.50 -0.49 -8.44
CA LEU A 141 2.75 -0.21 -7.03
C LEU A 141 3.82 -1.16 -6.53
N THR A 142 4.74 -0.62 -5.73
CA THR A 142 5.71 -1.41 -4.97
C THR A 142 5.68 -0.96 -3.52
N VAL A 143 5.30 -1.86 -2.62
CA VAL A 143 5.42 -1.66 -1.17
C VAL A 143 6.75 -2.26 -0.75
N GLN A 144 7.68 -1.43 -0.33
CA GLN A 144 8.96 -1.89 0.22
C GLN A 144 8.70 -2.60 1.55
N ASN A 145 9.47 -3.65 1.83
CA ASN A 145 9.45 -4.25 3.15
C ASN A 145 9.86 -3.20 4.21
N PRO A 146 9.26 -3.22 5.40
CA PRO A 146 9.66 -2.30 6.46
C PRO A 146 11.08 -2.59 6.92
N GLU A 147 11.75 -1.57 7.44
CA GLU A 147 13.04 -1.75 8.09
C GLU A 147 12.85 -2.51 9.41
N VAL A 148 13.41 -3.71 9.48
CA VAL A 148 13.37 -4.53 10.69
C VAL A 148 14.66 -4.30 11.47
N THR A 149 14.59 -3.51 12.54
CA THR A 149 15.69 -3.43 13.51
C THR A 149 15.69 -4.71 14.34
N ARG A 150 16.72 -5.54 14.15
CA ARG A 150 16.93 -6.72 15.00
C ARG A 150 17.47 -6.29 16.36
N THR A 151 16.68 -6.45 17.40
CA THR A 151 17.17 -6.33 18.78
C THR A 151 17.73 -7.68 19.23
N ILE A 152 19.04 -7.74 19.47
CA ILE A 152 19.65 -8.90 20.11
C ILE A 152 19.44 -8.76 21.61
N LEU A 153 18.61 -9.65 22.16
CA LEU A 153 18.45 -9.75 23.59
C LEU A 153 19.63 -10.53 24.19
N ASN A 154 20.44 -9.85 25.01
CA ASN A 154 21.52 -10.52 25.73
C ASN A 154 20.94 -11.28 26.91
N LEU A 155 20.74 -12.58 26.75
CA LEU A 155 20.34 -13.44 27.86
C LEU A 155 21.50 -13.64 28.84
N PRO A 156 21.20 -13.71 30.16
CA PRO A 156 22.17 -14.14 31.17
C PRO A 156 22.86 -15.46 30.80
N ALA A 157 24.13 -15.61 31.19
CA ALA A 157 24.94 -16.80 30.93
C ALA A 157 24.35 -18.09 31.51
N ASP A 158 23.41 -17.97 32.45
CA ASP A 158 22.73 -19.09 33.12
C ASP A 158 21.74 -19.83 32.22
N VAL A 159 21.51 -19.34 30.99
CA VAL A 159 20.55 -19.91 30.04
C VAL A 159 21.21 -20.13 28.68
N THR A 160 21.00 -21.31 28.11
CA THR A 160 21.59 -21.75 26.86
C THR A 160 20.53 -22.21 25.86
N SER A 161 20.81 -22.04 24.57
CA SER A 161 19.96 -22.50 23.46
C SER A 161 18.48 -22.03 23.56
N PRO A 162 18.21 -20.72 23.60
CA PRO A 162 16.84 -20.20 23.58
C PRO A 162 16.17 -20.57 22.25
N GLN A 163 14.89 -20.97 22.30
CA GLN A 163 14.10 -21.35 21.12
C GLN A 163 12.65 -20.89 21.23
N ASN A 164 12.00 -20.80 20.07
CA ASN A 164 10.59 -20.43 19.87
C ASN A 164 10.15 -19.18 20.65
N PRO A 165 10.87 -18.04 20.60
CA PRO A 165 10.44 -16.85 21.33
C PRO A 165 9.05 -16.39 20.87
N ARG A 166 8.25 -15.93 21.82
CA ARG A 166 6.91 -15.37 21.63
C ARG A 166 6.73 -14.18 22.55
N PHE A 167 6.08 -13.12 22.09
CA PHE A 167 5.64 -12.06 23.01
C PHE A 167 4.64 -12.64 24.01
N ALA A 168 4.75 -12.23 25.26
CA ALA A 168 3.69 -12.41 26.23
C ALA A 168 2.51 -11.50 25.88
N ALA A 169 1.35 -11.79 26.48
CA ALA A 169 0.13 -11.01 26.26
C ALA A 169 0.24 -9.53 26.71
N ASP A 170 1.20 -9.21 27.59
CA ASP A 170 1.49 -7.84 28.00
C ASP A 170 2.18 -7.02 26.89
N GLY A 171 2.84 -7.66 25.93
CA GLY A 171 3.65 -7.00 24.90
C GLY A 171 5.01 -6.49 25.39
N ASP A 172 5.26 -6.52 26.70
CA ASP A 172 6.46 -5.97 27.36
C ASP A 172 7.50 -7.05 27.66
N SER A 173 7.14 -8.33 27.50
CA SER A 173 8.03 -9.45 27.76
C SER A 173 7.99 -10.53 26.68
N ILE A 174 9.05 -11.32 26.62
CA ILE A 174 9.23 -12.45 25.70
C ILE A 174 9.26 -13.74 26.51
N LEU A 175 8.39 -14.66 26.12
CA LEU A 175 8.36 -16.04 26.57
C LEU A 175 9.19 -16.90 25.62
N PHE A 176 10.08 -17.71 26.16
CA PHE A 176 10.90 -18.64 25.40
C PHE A 176 11.21 -19.89 26.23
N HIS A 177 11.70 -20.94 25.59
CA HIS A 177 12.20 -22.11 26.31
C HIS A 177 13.68 -22.31 26.01
N ALA A 178 14.43 -22.69 27.04
CA ALA A 178 15.88 -22.78 27.00
C ALA A 178 16.39 -23.79 28.04
N ALA A 179 17.65 -24.19 27.94
CA ALA A 179 18.28 -25.10 28.90
C ALA A 179 19.10 -24.31 29.93
N PRO A 180 19.03 -24.63 31.23
CA PRO A 180 19.93 -24.07 32.23
C PRO A 180 21.39 -24.39 31.89
N ALA A 181 22.29 -23.42 32.08
CA ALA A 181 23.73 -23.61 31.82
C ALA A 181 24.37 -24.66 32.73
N ALA A 182 23.82 -24.85 33.93
CA ALA A 182 24.21 -25.92 34.86
C ALA A 182 23.85 -27.33 34.35
N GLY A 183 23.16 -27.44 33.21
CA GLY A 183 22.60 -28.67 32.69
C GLY A 183 21.23 -28.97 33.29
N GLY A 184 20.48 -29.84 32.62
CA GLY A 184 19.12 -30.21 33.02
C GLY A 184 18.17 -30.22 31.84
N ARG A 185 16.88 -30.28 32.15
CA ARG A 185 15.81 -30.21 31.15
C ARG A 185 15.61 -28.77 30.65
N ARG A 186 14.83 -28.62 29.59
CA ARG A 186 14.43 -27.30 29.09
C ARG A 186 13.35 -26.71 30.00
N GLU A 187 13.52 -25.45 30.36
CA GLU A 187 12.60 -24.68 31.19
C GLU A 187 11.98 -23.55 30.38
N LEU A 188 10.83 -23.04 30.83
CA LEU A 188 10.22 -21.82 30.31
C LEU A 188 10.79 -20.62 31.04
N TYR A 189 11.16 -19.62 30.26
CA TYR A 189 11.66 -18.34 30.73
C TYR A 189 10.79 -17.21 30.20
N GLN A 190 10.69 -16.17 31.00
CA GLN A 190 10.15 -14.87 30.63
C GLN A 190 11.25 -13.84 30.85
N VAL A 191 11.39 -12.90 29.92
CA VAL A 191 12.38 -11.81 29.98
C VAL A 191 11.73 -10.55 29.44
N ASP A 192 12.07 -9.40 29.98
CA ASP A 192 11.56 -8.13 29.44
C ASP A 192 12.15 -7.85 28.05
N ILE A 193 11.46 -7.05 27.24
CA ILE A 193 11.90 -6.70 25.89
C ILE A 193 13.25 -5.95 25.86
N ASP A 194 13.70 -5.39 26.98
CA ASP A 194 15.00 -4.74 27.14
C ASP A 194 16.12 -5.71 27.57
N GLY A 195 15.77 -6.97 27.87
CA GLY A 195 16.69 -8.05 28.26
C GLY A 195 16.90 -8.16 29.76
N THR A 196 16.20 -7.35 30.54
CA THR A 196 16.25 -7.39 32.01
C THR A 196 15.21 -8.36 32.57
N HIS A 197 15.26 -8.57 33.89
CA HIS A 197 14.31 -9.39 34.66
C HIS A 197 14.03 -10.79 34.10
N LEU A 198 15.08 -11.52 33.69
CA LEU A 198 14.94 -12.93 33.33
C LEU A 198 14.37 -13.73 34.52
N ARG A 199 13.17 -14.30 34.32
CA ARG A 199 12.48 -15.15 35.28
C ARG A 199 12.29 -16.55 34.71
N CYS A 200 12.72 -17.56 35.45
CA CYS A 200 12.37 -18.94 35.14
C CYS A 200 10.97 -19.27 35.70
N LEU A 201 10.05 -19.68 34.83
CA LEU A 201 8.66 -19.96 35.20
C LEU A 201 8.46 -21.41 35.71
N THR A 202 9.32 -22.33 35.29
CA THR A 202 9.18 -23.77 35.59
C THR A 202 10.31 -24.35 36.44
N CYS A 203 11.29 -23.53 36.84
CA CYS A 203 12.33 -23.94 37.75
C CYS A 203 11.74 -24.39 39.09
N GLY A 204 12.13 -25.57 39.56
CA GLY A 204 11.61 -26.17 40.79
C GLY A 204 10.29 -26.93 40.66
N ILE A 205 9.67 -26.94 39.47
CA ILE A 205 8.48 -27.77 39.20
C ILE A 205 8.90 -29.22 38.89
N SER A 206 8.16 -30.21 39.39
CA SER A 206 8.46 -31.64 39.17
C SER A 206 8.49 -32.00 37.67
N PRO A 207 9.48 -32.79 37.21
CA PRO A 207 9.58 -33.23 35.81
C PRO A 207 8.37 -34.03 35.31
N GLU A 208 7.63 -34.69 36.19
CA GLU A 208 6.41 -35.44 35.83
C GLU A 208 5.29 -34.54 35.28
N VAL A 209 5.36 -33.24 35.59
CA VAL A 209 4.40 -32.23 35.15
C VAL A 209 4.89 -31.49 33.89
N THR A 210 6.21 -31.39 33.68
CA THR A 210 6.82 -30.47 32.71
C THR A 210 7.90 -31.09 31.82
N ALA A 211 7.98 -32.43 31.71
CA ALA A 211 8.95 -33.07 30.82
C ALA A 211 8.81 -32.59 29.37
N ASP A 212 9.95 -32.20 28.78
CA ASP A 212 10.12 -31.83 27.38
C ASP A 212 9.16 -30.73 26.90
N LEU A 213 9.34 -29.52 27.43
CA LEU A 213 8.57 -28.34 27.03
C LEU A 213 8.94 -27.88 25.62
N GLY A 214 7.93 -27.81 24.75
CA GLY A 214 8.04 -27.47 23.34
C GLY A 214 7.38 -26.14 23.00
N LYS A 215 6.37 -26.17 22.12
CA LYS A 215 5.66 -24.97 21.66
C LYS A 215 4.85 -24.34 22.80
N MET A 216 4.88 -23.01 22.88
CA MET A 216 4.08 -22.24 23.83
C MET A 216 3.10 -21.31 23.12
N VAL A 217 1.91 -21.18 23.70
CA VAL A 217 0.83 -20.32 23.22
C VAL A 217 0.25 -19.56 24.41
N PRO A 218 0.55 -18.27 24.59
CA PRO A 218 -0.08 -17.46 25.62
C PRO A 218 -1.57 -17.30 25.33
N PHE A 219 -2.39 -17.23 26.38
CA PHE A 219 -3.81 -16.88 26.24
C PHE A 219 -3.96 -15.35 26.14
N GLU A 220 -4.79 -14.89 25.21
CA GLU A 220 -5.08 -13.46 24.98
C GLU A 220 -6.16 -12.89 25.93
N ASP A 221 -6.57 -13.65 26.95
CA ASP A 221 -7.63 -13.30 27.88
C ASP A 221 -7.16 -12.47 29.09
N GLY A 222 -5.90 -12.02 29.09
CA GLY A 222 -5.29 -11.25 30.18
C GLY A 222 -5.05 -12.06 31.47
N THR A 223 -5.29 -13.37 31.45
CA THR A 223 -5.11 -14.23 32.63
C THR A 223 -3.64 -14.59 32.90
N GLY A 224 -2.75 -14.32 31.93
CA GLY A 224 -1.33 -14.70 32.00
C GLY A 224 -1.10 -16.22 31.89
N ARG A 225 -2.13 -16.99 31.51
CA ARG A 225 -2.00 -18.44 31.29
C ARG A 225 -1.26 -18.71 29.98
N ILE A 226 -0.55 -19.84 29.96
CA ILE A 226 0.20 -20.28 28.79
C ILE A 226 -0.12 -21.76 28.55
N LEU A 227 -0.51 -22.10 27.32
CA LEU A 227 -0.61 -23.47 26.86
C LEU A 227 0.77 -23.93 26.37
N VAL A 228 1.24 -25.05 26.89
CA VAL A 228 2.58 -25.57 26.61
C VAL A 228 2.49 -27.02 26.18
N GLU A 229 3.20 -27.38 25.13
CA GLU A 229 3.41 -28.76 24.74
C GLU A 229 4.43 -29.43 25.66
N ALA A 230 4.10 -30.57 26.26
CA ALA A 230 4.95 -31.37 27.15
C ALA A 230 5.10 -32.79 26.59
N GLY A 231 6.28 -33.12 26.04
CA GLY A 231 6.51 -34.38 25.33
C GLY A 231 5.79 -34.44 23.97
N SER A 232 5.57 -35.64 23.42
CA SER A 232 4.95 -35.80 22.10
C SER A 232 3.45 -35.45 22.09
N ASN A 233 3.09 -34.24 21.66
CA ASN A 233 1.72 -33.76 21.45
C ASN A 233 0.79 -33.75 22.67
N LYS A 234 1.31 -33.75 23.91
CA LYS A 234 0.48 -33.54 25.11
C LYS A 234 0.51 -32.06 25.48
N TRP A 235 -0.66 -31.45 25.60
CA TRP A 235 -0.76 -30.03 25.96
C TRP A 235 -1.15 -29.87 27.42
N ARG A 236 -0.47 -28.97 28.12
CA ARG A 236 -0.75 -28.62 29.51
C ARG A 236 -0.89 -27.11 29.63
N VAL A 237 -1.79 -26.67 30.50
CA VAL A 237 -1.91 -25.25 30.85
C VAL A 237 -1.00 -24.99 32.05
N CYS A 238 0.03 -24.17 31.85
CA CYS A 238 0.83 -23.63 32.95
C CYS A 238 0.32 -22.25 33.32
N CYS A 239 0.23 -21.97 34.62
CA CYS A 239 -0.09 -20.65 35.14
C CYS A 239 1.21 -19.86 35.30
N THR A 240 1.21 -18.57 34.95
CA THR A 240 2.16 -17.64 35.57
C THR A 240 1.70 -17.44 37.02
N ASN A 241 2.56 -17.71 38.00
CA ASN A 241 2.32 -17.25 39.36
C ASN A 241 2.31 -15.72 39.31
N ARG A 242 1.12 -15.12 39.38
CA ARG A 242 0.96 -13.75 39.88
C ARG A 242 1.51 -13.69 41.31
#